data_AF-A0A6V8EVE3-F1
#
_entry.id   AF-A0A6V8EVE3-F1
#
_cell.length_a   1.000
_cell.length_b   1.000
_cell.length_c   1.000
_cell.angle_alpha   90.00
_cell.angle_beta   90.00
_cell.angle_gamma   90.00
#
_symmetry.space_group_name_H-M   'P 1'
#
loop_
_entity.id
_entity.type
_entity.pdbx_description
1 polymer ?
#
loop_
_entity_poly.entity_id
_entity_poly.type
_entity_poly.pdbx_seq_one_letter_code
_entity_poly.pdbx_strand_id
1 'polypeptide(L)'
;LIEESVEHVMRRTRLQPRMLPLLLAANPVNWGKPGKLSTVEALAASLYLLGRVDQCKELLSKFRWGERFLELNKEPLEAYAEAKSSAELVSLQFEFFDIEVEQDE
;
A
#
# COMPACT_ATOMS: atom_id res chain seq x y z
N LEU A 1 -4.52 22.13 3.45
CA LEU A 1 -4.63 20.74 3.96
C LEU A 1 -4.46 19.79 2.77
N ILE A 2 -4.32 18.47 2.98
CA ILE A 2 -4.04 17.51 1.87
C ILE A 2 -5.14 17.58 0.80
N GLU A 3 -6.38 17.86 1.20
CA GLU A 3 -7.57 17.90 0.35
C GLU A 3 -7.42 18.91 -0.78
N GLU A 4 -6.92 20.13 -0.50
CA GLU A 4 -6.72 21.17 -1.51
C GLU A 4 -5.66 20.77 -2.54
N SER A 5 -4.60 20.09 -2.09
CA SER A 5 -3.54 19.60 -2.99
C SER A 5 -4.05 18.46 -3.88
N VAL A 6 -4.81 17.53 -3.30
CA VAL A 6 -5.46 16.44 -4.05
C VAL A 6 -6.42 17.02 -5.08
N GLU A 7 -7.26 17.96 -4.68
CA GLU A 7 -8.22 18.61 -5.58
C GLU A 7 -7.51 19.33 -6.74
N HIS A 8 -6.42 20.04 -6.47
CA HIS A 8 -5.61 20.68 -7.50
C HIS A 8 -5.07 19.67 -8.52
N VAL A 9 -4.52 18.54 -8.07
CA VAL A 9 -3.99 17.48 -8.95
C VAL A 9 -5.12 16.84 -9.78
N MET A 10 -6.26 16.58 -9.16
CA MET A 10 -7.41 15.98 -9.86
C MET A 10 -7.98 16.90 -10.93
N ARG A 11 -8.05 18.21 -10.68
CA ARG A 11 -8.49 19.18 -11.69
C ARG A 11 -7.51 19.32 -12.86
N ARG A 12 -6.22 19.02 -12.65
CA ARG A 12 -5.13 19.25 -13.63
C ARG A 12 -4.74 18.01 -14.41
N THR A 13 -5.21 16.82 -14.04
CA THR A 13 -4.79 15.54 -14.63
C THR A 13 -5.98 14.67 -15.00
N ARG A 14 -5.74 13.62 -15.79
CA ARG A 14 -6.75 12.57 -16.08
C ARG A 14 -6.50 11.30 -15.26
N LEU A 15 -5.74 11.42 -14.17
CA LEU A 15 -5.38 10.29 -13.33
C LEU A 15 -6.61 9.76 -12.60
N GLN A 16 -6.65 8.45 -12.39
CA GLN A 16 -7.69 7.79 -11.61
C GLN A 16 -7.16 7.55 -10.20
N PRO A 17 -7.77 8.13 -9.14
CA PRO A 17 -7.37 7.86 -7.77
C PRO A 17 -7.53 6.37 -7.44
N ARG A 18 -6.54 5.85 -6.72
CA ARG A 18 -6.54 4.51 -6.15
C ARG A 18 -6.00 4.59 -4.73
N MET A 19 -6.61 3.85 -3.83
CA MET A 19 -6.12 3.64 -2.48
C MET A 19 -5.33 2.34 -2.46
N LEU A 20 -4.20 2.33 -1.75
CA LEU A 20 -3.47 1.09 -1.49
C LEU A 20 -4.21 0.25 -0.44
N PRO A 21 -4.17 -1.09 -0.55
CA PRO A 21 -4.60 -1.93 0.55
C PRO A 21 -3.74 -1.70 1.79
N LEU A 22 -4.26 -2.08 2.94
CA LEU A 22 -3.60 -2.00 4.22
C LEU A 22 -2.35 -2.88 4.23
N LEU A 23 -1.25 -2.26 4.62
CA LEU A 23 0.07 -2.87 4.76
C LEU A 23 0.73 -2.28 6.01
N LEU A 24 1.64 -3.04 6.60
CA LEU A 24 2.43 -2.64 7.75
C LEU A 24 3.69 -1.89 7.29
N ALA A 25 3.96 -0.75 7.92
CA ALA A 25 5.20 -0.02 7.70
C ALA A 25 6.42 -0.78 8.26
N ALA A 26 7.51 -0.82 7.51
CA ALA A 26 8.82 -1.30 7.91
C ALA A 26 9.84 -0.16 8.09
N ASN A 27 9.46 1.09 7.81
CA ASN A 27 10.29 2.24 8.11
C ASN A 27 10.49 2.42 9.63
N PRO A 28 11.63 2.98 10.08
CA PRO A 28 11.95 3.10 11.51
C PRO A 28 11.00 3.99 12.32
N VAL A 29 10.26 4.89 11.67
CA VAL A 29 9.39 5.86 12.35
C VAL A 29 8.03 5.24 12.72
N ASN A 30 7.50 4.39 11.84
CA ASN A 30 6.16 3.83 11.95
C ASN A 30 6.15 2.30 11.95
N TRP A 31 7.24 1.65 12.33
CA TRP A 31 7.38 0.19 12.31
C TRP A 31 6.13 -0.53 12.86
N GLY A 32 5.57 -1.44 12.06
CA GLY A 32 4.41 -2.25 12.40
C GLY A 32 3.08 -1.51 12.43
N LYS A 33 3.04 -0.20 12.16
CA LYS A 33 1.78 0.55 12.13
C LYS A 33 1.09 0.35 10.78
N PRO A 34 -0.19 -0.07 10.76
CA PRO A 34 -0.94 -0.27 9.54
C PRO A 34 -1.21 1.06 8.83
N GLY A 35 -1.04 1.10 7.51
CA GLY A 35 -1.36 2.25 6.65
C GLY A 35 -0.43 3.47 6.80
N LYS A 36 0.55 3.45 7.72
CA LYS A 36 1.51 4.54 7.94
C LYS A 36 2.78 4.37 7.10
N LEU A 37 2.58 4.10 5.82
CA LEU A 37 3.65 3.89 4.84
C LEU A 37 4.38 5.21 4.54
N SER A 38 5.68 5.11 4.33
CA SER A 38 6.47 6.15 3.67
C SER A 38 6.15 6.18 2.16
N THR A 39 6.52 7.27 1.48
CA THR A 39 6.34 7.39 0.02
C THR A 39 7.01 6.26 -0.75
N VAL A 40 8.18 5.82 -0.30
CA VAL A 40 8.90 4.72 -0.96
C VAL A 40 8.21 3.37 -0.75
N GLU A 41 7.66 3.09 0.43
CA GLU A 41 6.89 1.87 0.71
C GLU A 41 5.59 1.86 -0.10
N ALA A 42 4.88 2.98 -0.17
CA ALA A 42 3.66 3.11 -0.98
C ALA A 42 3.94 2.89 -2.48
N LEU A 43 5.04 3.44 -2.98
CA LEU A 43 5.47 3.22 -4.37
C LEU A 43 5.88 1.76 -4.60
N ALA A 44 6.62 1.16 -3.67
CA ALA A 44 7.04 -0.23 -3.74
C ALA A 44 5.84 -1.19 -3.72
N ALA A 45 4.87 -0.98 -2.84
CA ALA A 45 3.61 -1.74 -2.81
C ALA A 45 2.87 -1.63 -4.14
N SER A 46 2.76 -0.41 -4.70
CA SER A 46 2.13 -0.19 -6.01
C SER A 46 2.84 -0.98 -7.12
N LEU A 47 4.18 -0.96 -7.15
CA LEU A 47 4.97 -1.74 -8.11
C LEU A 47 4.74 -3.25 -7.95
N TYR A 48 4.69 -3.73 -6.71
CA TYR A 48 4.43 -5.14 -6.42
C TYR A 48 3.05 -5.57 -6.95
N LEU A 49 1.99 -4.82 -6.63
CA LEU A 49 0.61 -5.11 -7.05
C LEU A 49 0.42 -4.99 -8.57
N LEU A 50 1.27 -4.24 -9.27
CA LEU A 50 1.30 -4.16 -10.74
C LEU A 50 2.17 -5.25 -11.39
N GLY A 51 2.65 -6.23 -10.62
CA GLY A 51 3.52 -7.31 -11.08
C GLY A 51 4.94 -6.86 -11.44
N ARG A 52 5.37 -5.66 -11.03
CA ARG A 52 6.72 -5.11 -11.25
C ARG A 52 7.63 -5.41 -10.05
N VAL A 53 7.70 -6.68 -9.66
CA VAL A 53 8.38 -7.12 -8.43
C VAL A 53 9.88 -6.79 -8.43
N ASP A 54 10.56 -6.88 -9.56
CA ASP A 54 11.99 -6.54 -9.64
C ASP A 54 12.25 -5.05 -9.39
N GLN A 55 11.41 -4.17 -9.94
CA GLN A 55 11.50 -2.72 -9.69
C GLN A 55 11.18 -2.38 -8.23
N CYS A 56 10.22 -3.09 -7.63
CA CYS A 56 9.91 -2.98 -6.21
C CYS A 56 11.14 -3.33 -5.34
N LYS A 57 11.79 -4.46 -5.62
CA LYS A 57 13.01 -4.88 -4.91
C LYS A 57 14.17 -3.92 -5.13
N GLU A 58 14.40 -3.46 -6.36
CA GLU A 58 15.44 -2.48 -6.68
C GLU A 58 15.23 -1.17 -5.90
N LEU A 59 13.99 -0.67 -5.87
CA LEU A 59 13.63 0.56 -5.16
C LEU A 59 13.91 0.42 -3.65
N LEU A 60 13.48 -0.69 -3.04
CA LEU A 60 13.65 -0.95 -1.61
C LEU A 60 15.11 -1.22 -1.24
N SER A 61 15.93 -1.76 -2.15
CA SER A 61 17.35 -2.05 -1.91
C SER A 61 18.18 -0.84 -1.50
N LYS A 62 17.71 0.39 -1.78
CA LYS A 62 18.37 1.63 -1.38
C LYS A 62 18.22 1.93 0.13
N PHE A 63 17.38 1.17 0.83
CA PHE A 63 17.07 1.36 2.23
C PHE A 63 17.46 0.11 3.04
N ARG A 64 18.18 0.30 4.14
CA ARG A 64 18.63 -0.82 5.00
C ARG A 64 17.50 -1.70 5.54
N TRP A 65 16.31 -1.12 5.71
CA TRP A 65 15.10 -1.79 6.17
C TRP A 65 14.19 -2.22 5.02
N GLY A 66 14.53 -1.92 3.76
CA GLY A 66 13.63 -2.09 2.62
C GLY A 66 13.21 -3.55 2.40
N GLU A 67 14.12 -4.51 2.56
CA GLU A 67 13.78 -5.94 2.49
C GLU A 67 12.76 -6.35 3.55
N ARG A 68 12.83 -5.75 4.75
CA ARG A 68 11.88 -6.02 5.84
C ARG A 68 10.45 -5.63 5.48
N PHE A 69 10.25 -4.65 4.59
CA PHE A 69 8.92 -4.30 4.11
C PHE A 69 8.26 -5.46 3.36
N LEU A 70 9.03 -6.15 2.50
CA LEU A 70 8.54 -7.30 1.75
C LEU A 70 8.35 -8.52 2.65
N GLU A 71 9.28 -8.76 3.58
CA GLU A 71 9.15 -9.85 4.56
C GLU A 71 7.90 -9.67 5.43
N LEU A 72 7.71 -8.48 5.98
CA LEU A 72 6.63 -8.16 6.91
C LEU A 72 5.25 -8.27 6.25
N ASN A 73 5.17 -8.00 4.95
CA ASN A 73 3.91 -7.96 4.21
C ASN A 73 3.80 -9.05 3.14
N LYS A 74 4.61 -10.11 3.23
CA LYS A 74 4.69 -11.13 2.17
C LYS A 74 3.32 -11.72 1.84
N GLU A 75 2.62 -12.26 2.83
CA GLU A 75 1.33 -12.92 2.65
C GLU A 75 0.25 -11.96 2.13
N PRO A 76 0.05 -10.76 2.73
CA PRO A 76 -0.88 -9.77 2.17
C PRO A 76 -0.54 -9.35 0.73
N LEU A 77 0.73 -9.08 0.43
CA LEU A 77 1.14 -8.62 -0.91
C LEU A 77 0.89 -9.69 -1.98
N GLU A 78 1.19 -10.95 -1.67
CA GLU A 78 0.93 -12.09 -2.56
C GLU A 78 -0.58 -12.23 -2.82
N ALA A 79 -1.39 -12.24 -1.76
CA ALA A 79 -2.84 -12.34 -1.89
C ALA A 79 -3.48 -11.16 -2.64
N TYR A 80 -3.09 -9.92 -2.33
CA TYR A 80 -3.61 -8.73 -2.99
C TYR A 80 -3.23 -8.65 -4.47
N ALA A 81 -2.05 -9.15 -4.86
CA ALA A 81 -1.63 -9.19 -6.26
C ALA A 81 -2.45 -10.19 -7.09
N GLU A 82 -3.04 -11.20 -6.45
CA GLU A 82 -3.88 -12.21 -7.11
C GLU A 82 -5.35 -11.79 -7.23
N ALA A 83 -5.81 -10.87 -6.37
CA ALA A 83 -7.19 -10.38 -6.34
C ALA A 83 -7.65 -9.85 -7.72
N LYS A 84 -8.86 -10.25 -8.13
CA LYS A 84 -9.46 -9.90 -9.43
C LYS A 84 -10.40 -8.71 -9.35
N SER A 85 -10.75 -8.27 -8.14
CA SER A 85 -11.66 -7.15 -7.93
C SER A 85 -11.32 -6.37 -6.66
N SER A 86 -11.79 -5.13 -6.59
CA SER A 86 -11.68 -4.31 -5.37
C SER A 86 -12.45 -4.92 -4.20
N ALA A 87 -13.57 -5.59 -4.44
CA ALA A 87 -14.35 -6.25 -3.38
C ALA A 87 -13.56 -7.41 -2.75
N GLU A 88 -12.95 -8.26 -3.57
CA GLU A 88 -12.09 -9.35 -3.11
C GLU A 88 -10.86 -8.82 -2.34
N LEU A 89 -10.22 -7.76 -2.85
CA LEU A 89 -9.10 -7.12 -2.17
C LEU A 89 -9.51 -6.55 -0.81
N VAL A 90 -10.72 -5.99 -0.68
CA VAL A 90 -11.27 -5.54 0.61
C VAL A 90 -11.54 -6.72 1.55
N SER A 91 -12.11 -7.84 1.07
CA SER A 91 -12.28 -9.04 1.87
C SER A 91 -10.96 -9.59 2.40
N LEU A 92 -9.94 -9.69 1.54
CA LEU A 92 -8.60 -10.12 1.95
C LEU A 92 -7.99 -9.20 3.02
N GLN A 93 -8.22 -7.89 2.94
CA GLN A 93 -7.75 -6.96 3.97
C GLN A 93 -8.33 -7.28 5.35
N PHE A 94 -9.61 -7.65 5.44
CA PHE A 94 -10.23 -8.07 6.71
C PHE A 94 -9.72 -9.41 7.23
N GLU A 95 -9.21 -10.28 6.35
CA GLU A 95 -8.60 -11.54 6.77
C GLU A 95 -7.20 -11.32 7.40
N PHE A 96 -6.42 -10.38 6.86
CA PHE A 96 -5.07 -10.10 7.36
C PHE A 96 -5.04 -9.10 8.52
N PHE A 97 -6.01 -8.19 8.57
CA PHE A 97 -6.05 -7.12 9.55
C PHE A 97 -7.42 -7.12 10.23
N ASP A 98 -7.40 -7.12 11.56
CA ASP A 98 -8.61 -6.94 12.37
C ASP A 98 -9.00 -5.45 12.32
N ILE A 99 -9.62 -5.07 11.20
CA ILE A 99 -10.05 -3.70 10.93
C ILE A 99 -11.49 -3.57 11.42
N GLU A 100 -11.71 -2.77 12.46
CA GLU A 100 -13.06 -2.30 12.77
C GLU A 100 -13.53 -1.43 11.61
N VAL A 101 -14.56 -1.89 10.90
CA VAL A 101 -15.24 -1.07 9.90
C VAL A 101 -16.09 -0.07 10.67
N GLU A 102 -15.57 1.14 10.88
CA GLU A 102 -16.45 2.27 11.17
C GLU A 102 -17.38 2.41 9.95
N GLN A 103 -18.65 2.05 10.14
CA GLN A 103 -19.68 2.34 9.16
C GLN A 103 -19.86 3.86 9.18
N ASP A 104 -19.36 4.55 8.17
CA ASP A 104 -19.67 5.96 7.95
C ASP A 104 -21.20 6.07 7.79
N GLU A 105 -21.89 6.64 8.79
CA GLU A 105 -23.29 7.10 8.72
C GLU A 105 -23.47 8.32 7.80
#